data_AF-A0A972DK12-F1
#
_entry.id   AF-A0A972DK12-F1
#
_cell.length_a   1.000
_cell.length_b   1.000
_cell.length_c   1.000
_cell.angle_alpha   90.00
_cell.angle_beta   90.00
_cell.angle_gamma   90.00
#
_symmetry.space_group_name_H-M   'P 1'
#
loop_
_entity.id
_entity.type
_entity.pdbx_description
1 polymer ?
#
loop_
_entity_poly.entity_id
_entity_poly.type
_entity_poly.pdbx_seq_one_letter_code
_entity_poly.pdbx_strand_id
1 'polypeptide(L)'
;MKKRLWGILFRLIVLCFIFYVTYVMTVQQPIMQAKTKQLNEMKTLLEEAQQKNLDLREQLLLVESDAYVEKVARERLGLIMPGEKIFIELKD
;
A
#
# COMPACT_ATOMS: atom_id res chain seq x y z
N MET A 1 -54.39 -38.93 11.92
CA MET A 1 -54.07 -37.91 10.89
C MET A 1 -52.94 -36.94 11.29
N LYS A 2 -52.87 -36.47 12.56
CA LYS A 2 -51.82 -35.52 13.04
C LYS A 2 -50.36 -36.00 12.85
N LYS A 3 -50.07 -37.30 13.05
CA LYS A 3 -48.72 -37.86 12.88
C LYS A 3 -48.19 -37.81 11.44
N ARG A 4 -49.08 -37.92 10.43
CA ARG A 4 -48.72 -37.83 8.99
C ARG A 4 -48.40 -36.39 8.57
N LEU A 5 -49.14 -35.42 9.10
CA LEU A 5 -48.91 -33.99 8.87
C LEU A 5 -47.58 -33.53 9.48
N TRP A 6 -47.20 -34.06 10.65
CA TRP A 6 -45.95 -33.68 11.30
C TRP A 6 -44.71 -34.17 10.54
N GLY A 7 -44.76 -35.37 9.94
CA GLY A 7 -43.70 -35.87 9.06
C GLY A 7 -43.60 -35.13 7.72
N ILE A 8 -44.68 -34.49 7.26
CA ILE A 8 -44.65 -33.61 6.07
C ILE A 8 -44.03 -32.26 6.44
N LEU A 9 -44.45 -31.69 7.58
CA LEU A 9 -43.92 -30.43 8.09
C LEU A 9 -42.41 -30.52 8.35
N PHE A 10 -41.96 -31.62 8.97
CA PHE A 10 -40.53 -31.85 9.21
C PHE A 10 -39.72 -31.92 7.89
N ARG A 11 -40.24 -32.61 6.87
CA ARG A 11 -39.60 -32.66 5.54
C ARG A 11 -39.53 -31.29 4.88
N LEU A 12 -40.56 -30.47 5.01
CA LEU A 12 -40.55 -29.09 4.49
C LEU A 12 -39.52 -28.21 5.20
N ILE A 13 -39.41 -28.32 6.53
CA ILE A 13 -38.41 -27.58 7.30
C ILE A 13 -36.99 -27.97 6.86
N VAL A 14 -36.72 -29.27 6.72
CA VAL A 14 -35.43 -29.76 6.24
C VAL A 14 -35.13 -29.27 4.82
N LEU A 15 -36.13 -29.28 3.93
CA LEU A 15 -35.97 -28.77 2.57
C LEU A 15 -35.65 -27.27 2.56
N CYS A 16 -36.39 -26.46 3.32
CA CYS A 16 -36.14 -25.02 3.48
C CYS A 16 -34.75 -24.75 4.06
N PHE A 17 -34.29 -25.57 5.02
CA PHE A 17 -32.95 -25.44 5.59
C PHE A 17 -31.86 -25.70 4.54
N ILE A 18 -32.01 -26.74 3.72
CA ILE A 18 -31.07 -27.05 2.63
C ILE A 18 -31.03 -25.89 1.60
N PHE A 19 -32.19 -25.36 1.23
CA PHE A 19 -32.27 -24.19 0.34
C PHE A 19 -31.61 -22.94 0.95
N TYR A 20 -31.80 -22.70 2.25
CA TYR A 20 -31.17 -21.58 2.94
C TYR A 20 -29.65 -21.72 2.95
N VAL A 21 -29.11 -22.89 3.31
CA VAL A 21 -27.66 -23.13 3.33
C VAL A 21 -27.05 -22.95 1.95
N THR A 22 -27.65 -23.53 0.91
CA THR A 22 -27.17 -23.40 -0.47
C THR A 22 -27.22 -21.96 -0.99
N TYR A 23 -28.27 -21.21 -0.63
CA TYR A 23 -28.36 -19.77 -0.92
C TYR A 23 -27.26 -18.97 -0.23
N VAL A 24 -27.03 -19.20 1.06
CA VAL A 24 -25.97 -18.49 1.82
C VAL A 24 -24.59 -18.80 1.24
N MET A 25 -24.31 -20.06 0.90
CA MET A 25 -23.01 -20.44 0.33
C MET A 25 -22.75 -19.84 -1.05
N THR A 26 -23.78 -19.65 -1.87
CA THR A 26 -23.62 -19.04 -3.21
C THR A 26 -23.41 -17.53 -3.13
N VAL A 27 -24.07 -16.84 -2.20
CA VAL A 27 -23.99 -15.37 -2.06
C VAL A 27 -22.71 -14.91 -1.34
N GLN A 28 -22.15 -15.71 -0.44
CA GLN A 28 -21.00 -15.30 0.38
C GLN A 28 -19.64 -15.31 -0.36
N GLN A 29 -19.48 -16.15 -1.39
CA GLN A 29 -18.21 -16.27 -2.12
C GLN A 29 -17.73 -14.97 -2.80
N PRO A 30 -18.56 -14.23 -3.57
CA PRO A 30 -18.10 -13.00 -4.23
C PRO A 30 -17.74 -11.89 -3.24
N ILE A 31 -18.44 -11.83 -2.11
CA ILE A 31 -18.18 -10.83 -1.05
C ILE A 31 -16.79 -11.06 -0.45
N MET A 32 -16.45 -12.33 -0.16
CA MET A 32 -15.15 -12.68 0.38
C MET A 32 -14.03 -12.36 -0.62
N GLN A 33 -14.22 -12.70 -1.90
CA GLN A 33 -13.24 -12.40 -2.94
C GLN A 33 -13.02 -10.89 -3.11
N ALA A 34 -14.10 -10.09 -3.13
CA ALA A 34 -14.01 -8.64 -3.23
C ALA A 34 -13.25 -8.03 -2.04
N LYS A 35 -13.53 -8.50 -0.81
CA LYS A 35 -12.83 -8.08 0.41
C LYS A 35 -11.34 -8.42 0.36
N THR A 36 -10.98 -9.63 -0.06
CA THR A 36 -9.59 -10.05 -0.19
C THR A 36 -8.85 -9.23 -1.25
N LYS A 37 -9.51 -8.94 -2.38
CA LYS A 37 -8.93 -8.10 -3.43
C LYS A 37 -8.64 -6.68 -2.93
N GLN A 38 -9.60 -6.06 -2.25
CA GLN A 38 -9.42 -4.74 -1.62
C GLN A 38 -8.28 -4.75 -0.60
N LEU A 39 -8.18 -5.79 0.23
CA LEU A 39 -7.07 -5.92 1.18
C LEU A 39 -5.71 -6.01 0.49
N ASN A 40 -5.61 -6.79 -0.59
CA ASN A 40 -4.37 -6.93 -1.33
C ASN A 40 -3.98 -5.61 -2.01
N GLU A 41 -4.92 -4.92 -2.65
CA GLU A 41 -4.67 -3.60 -3.26
C GLU A 41 -4.18 -2.59 -2.23
N MET A 42 -4.82 -2.52 -1.06
CA MET A 42 -4.40 -1.61 0.01
C MET A 42 -3.02 -1.96 0.57
N LYS A 43 -2.67 -3.25 0.67
CA LYS A 43 -1.34 -3.69 1.10
C LYS A 43 -0.27 -3.28 0.10
N THR A 44 -0.50 -3.50 -1.19
CA THR A 44 0.44 -3.10 -2.24
C THR A 44 0.68 -1.59 -2.24
N LEU A 45 -0.38 -0.78 -2.13
CA LEU A 45 -0.25 0.67 -2.02
C LEU A 45 0.54 1.10 -0.78
N LEU A 46 0.37 0.40 0.34
CA LEU A 46 1.09 0.67 1.57
C LEU A 46 2.57 0.32 1.44
N GLU A 47 2.90 -0.82 0.84
CA GLU A 47 4.28 -1.23 0.56
C GLU A 47 4.98 -0.23 -0.39
N GLU A 48 4.31 0.19 -1.46
CA GLU A 48 4.84 1.21 -2.38
C GLU A 48 5.09 2.54 -1.68
N ALA A 49 4.14 3.00 -0.85
CA ALA A 49 4.28 4.23 -0.09
C ALA A 49 5.40 4.16 0.94
N GLN A 50 5.57 3.01 1.61
CA GLN A 50 6.67 2.77 2.55
C GLN A 50 8.02 2.78 1.83
N GLN A 51 8.14 2.09 0.70
CA GLN A 51 9.37 2.10 -0.09
C GLN A 51 9.73 3.51 -0.54
N LYS A 52 8.76 4.26 -1.08
CA LYS A 52 8.97 5.65 -1.47
C LYS A 52 9.38 6.53 -0.29
N ASN A 53 8.83 6.29 0.91
CA ASN A 53 9.23 7.04 2.10
C ASN A 53 10.67 6.73 2.49
N LEU A 54 11.10 5.47 2.42
CA LEU A 54 12.48 5.06 2.67
C LEU A 54 13.43 5.71 1.67
N ASP A 55 13.14 5.62 0.37
CA ASP A 55 13.96 6.21 -0.69
C ASP A 55 14.10 7.74 -0.51
N LEU A 56 13.02 8.42 -0.14
CA LEU A 56 13.04 9.87 0.12
C LEU A 56 13.84 10.22 1.39
N ARG A 57 13.78 9.39 2.43
CA ARG A 57 14.59 9.58 3.65
C ARG A 57 16.08 9.38 3.35
N GLU A 58 16.43 8.39 2.55
CA GLU A 58 17.81 8.20 2.10
C GLU A 58 18.30 9.39 1.28
N GLN A 59 17.47 9.89 0.36
CA GLN A 59 17.78 11.10 -0.40
C GLN A 59 17.95 12.33 0.49
N LEU A 60 17.11 12.50 1.52
CA LEU A 60 17.27 13.58 2.49
C LEU A 60 18.59 13.47 3.26
N LEU A 61 18.99 12.27 3.71
CA LEU A 61 20.28 12.06 4.35
C LEU A 61 21.46 12.38 3.42
N LEU A 62 21.32 12.07 2.13
CA LEU A 62 22.33 12.43 1.13
C LEU A 62 22.39 13.95 0.90
N VAL A 63 21.23 14.63 0.87
CA VAL A 63 21.12 16.09 0.68
C VAL A 63 21.59 16.86 1.92
N GLU A 64 21.35 16.34 3.12
CA GLU A 64 21.83 16.90 4.39
C GLU A 64 23.30 16.58 4.67
N SER A 65 23.96 15.76 3.85
CA SER A 65 25.39 15.53 3.99
C SER A 65 26.18 16.80 3.68
N ASP A 66 27.21 17.09 4.49
CA ASP A 66 28.07 18.26 4.32
C ASP A 66 28.64 18.36 2.89
N ALA A 67 28.89 17.22 2.24
CA ALA A 67 29.36 17.16 0.86
C ALA A 67 28.32 17.68 -0.17
N TYR A 68 27.03 17.42 0.04
CA TYR A 68 25.98 17.96 -0.84
C TYR A 68 25.77 19.46 -0.59
N VAL A 69 25.80 19.89 0.67
CA VAL A 69 25.73 21.31 1.05
C VAL A 69 26.91 22.08 0.45
N GLU A 70 28.13 21.56 0.57
CA GLU A 70 29.35 22.12 -0.02
C GLU A 70 29.27 22.19 -1.54
N LYS A 71 28.78 21.13 -2.19
CA LYS A 71 28.58 21.09 -3.65
C LYS A 71 27.59 22.15 -4.11
N VAL A 72 26.41 22.24 -3.46
CA VAL A 72 25.40 23.26 -3.80
C VAL A 72 25.91 24.67 -3.51
N ALA A 73 26.65 24.87 -2.41
CA ALA A 73 27.27 26.15 -2.09
C ALA A 73 28.28 26.59 -3.17
N ARG A 74 29.13 25.68 -3.67
CA ARG A 74 30.04 25.97 -4.78
C ARG A 74 29.32 26.19 -6.10
N GLU A 75 28.39 25.31 -6.48
CA GLU A 75 27.75 25.33 -7.81
C GLU A 75 26.69 26.43 -7.96
N ARG A 76 25.90 26.69 -6.91
CA ARG A 76 24.77 27.64 -6.97
C ARG A 76 25.10 29.00 -6.39
N LEU A 77 25.94 29.05 -5.36
CA LEU A 77 26.25 30.28 -4.64
C LEU A 77 27.68 30.78 -4.92
N GLY A 78 28.51 30.00 -5.62
CA GLY A 78 29.92 30.34 -5.89
C GLY A 78 30.74 30.48 -4.61
N LEU A 79 30.27 29.91 -3.50
CA LEU A 79 30.92 30.02 -2.20
C LEU A 79 32.14 29.10 -2.16
N ILE A 80 33.22 29.60 -1.56
CA ILE A 80 34.47 28.86 -1.34
C ILE A 80 34.74 28.75 0.16
N MET A 81 35.50 27.74 0.57
CA MET A 81 35.88 27.60 1.98
C MET A 81 36.83 28.75 2.40
N PRO A 82 36.78 29.16 3.68
CA PRO A 82 37.74 30.12 4.23
C PRO A 82 39.18 29.61 4.04
N GLY A 83 39.96 30.26 3.16
CA GLY A 83 41.35 29.88 2.86
C GLY A 83 41.59 29.23 1.49
N GLU A 84 40.54 28.93 0.70
CA GLU A 84 40.70 28.53 -0.71
C GLU A 84 41.17 29.72 -1.57
N LYS A 85 42.14 29.49 -2.48
CA LYS A 85 42.60 30.48 -3.47
C LYS A 85 42.07 30.08 -4.85
N ILE A 86 41.33 30.99 -5.47
CA ILE A 86 40.76 30.80 -6.81
C ILE A 86 41.82 31.15 -7.86
N PHE A 87 42.14 30.20 -8.75
CA PHE A 87 42.95 30.49 -9.94
C PHE A 87 42.00 30.74 -11.11
N ILE A 88 41.90 31.98 -11.55
CA ILE A 88 41.11 32.37 -12.72
C ILE A 88 42.10 32.50 -13.88
N GLU A 89 42.00 31.64 -14.88
CA GLU A 89 42.75 31.80 -16.13
C GLU A 89 42.18 33.01 -16.88
N LEU A 90 42.94 34.12 -16.89
CA LEU A 90 42.67 35.25 -17.77
C LEU A 90 43.01 34.81 -19.19
N LYS A 91 41.99 34.60 -20.01
CA LYS A 91 42.16 34.34 -21.44
C LYS A 91 42.13 35.68 -22.18
N ASP A 92 43.27 36.01 -22.80
CA ASP A 92 43.47 37.21 -23.64
C ASP A 92 42.51 37.26 -24.86
#